data_AF-A0A9R1UYP2-F1
#
_entry.id   AF-A0A9R1UYP2-F1
#
_cell.length_a   1.000
_cell.length_b   1.000
_cell.length_c   1.000
_cell.angle_alpha   90.00
_cell.angle_beta   90.00
_cell.angle_gamma   90.00
#
_symmetry.space_group_name_H-M   'P 1'
#
loop_
_entity.id
_entity.type
_entity.pdbx_description
1 polymer ?
#
loop_
_entity_poly.entity_id
_entity_poly.type
_entity_poly.pdbx_seq_one_letter_code
_entity_poly.pdbx_strand_id
1 'polypeptide(L)'
;MKGEALLVGKNGRFSGGFDINVFQKAHKTGDISQLPDVSVALVTNTIEVVVVQGLALGGGLELAMGCHACVAAPRAQLGLPKFSLGVMPGFGGTQRLPRLLGLSKAIDMMLISKPRLSEEGEKLGLIDAIVPPQELLKALDIAEARKLWAHSLHRTDKIGSLLEAREIIKAARQHVKRTFPNLPQHQACLDVIEEGIFRGGYAGVLKVFNELVVKDTSKGLVHIFFAQCAISKVPKVTDVGLKLRRVKKVDVIGVGLMGEKALSLVNGVLDYSQFKDVDMVIEAVIENILLKQKIFSEIENICPPHCILATNTSTIDLNLIGAKIKSQDQVIGARFFSPAHMMPLLEIVRTEKTM
;
A
#
# COMPACT_ATOMS: atom_id res chain seq x y z
N MET A 1 -16.78 9.61 -36.60
CA MET A 1 -16.13 9.20 -35.34
C MET A 1 -14.62 9.25 -35.57
N LYS A 2 -13.91 10.22 -34.98
CA LYS A 2 -12.45 10.11 -34.86
C LYS A 2 -12.20 8.97 -33.86
N GLY A 3 -11.30 8.04 -34.19
CA GLY A 3 -11.13 6.79 -33.44
C GLY A 3 -10.53 7.00 -32.06
N GLU A 4 -11.37 7.26 -31.06
CA GLU A 4 -10.97 7.24 -29.65
C GLU A 4 -10.99 5.79 -29.15
N ALA A 5 -9.84 5.30 -28.68
CA ALA A 5 -9.73 3.99 -28.07
C ALA A 5 -9.87 4.09 -26.54
N LEU A 6 -10.57 3.11 -25.96
CA LEU A 6 -10.80 2.98 -24.53
C LEU A 6 -9.81 1.96 -23.94
N LEU A 7 -8.96 2.40 -23.02
CA LEU A 7 -8.02 1.56 -22.31
C LEU A 7 -8.60 1.12 -20.95
N VAL A 8 -8.85 -0.18 -20.82
CA VAL A 8 -9.39 -0.82 -19.61
C VAL A 8 -8.56 -2.04 -19.21
N GLY A 9 -8.49 -2.31 -17.91
CA GLY A 9 -7.95 -3.59 -17.42
C GLY A 9 -9.02 -4.66 -17.30
N LYS A 10 -8.59 -5.93 -17.35
CA LYS A 10 -9.47 -7.08 -17.13
C LYS A 10 -9.50 -7.48 -15.65
N ASN A 11 -10.51 -8.26 -15.25
CA ASN A 11 -10.62 -8.84 -13.90
C ASN A 11 -10.67 -7.81 -12.77
N GLY A 12 -11.31 -6.67 -13.01
CA GLY A 12 -11.57 -5.65 -11.98
C GLY A 12 -10.34 -4.86 -11.53
N ARG A 13 -9.22 -4.93 -12.26
CA ARG A 13 -7.99 -4.18 -11.98
C ARG A 13 -7.45 -3.59 -13.27
N PHE A 14 -7.02 -2.33 -13.22
CA PHE A 14 -6.39 -1.67 -14.36
C PHE A 14 -4.95 -2.14 -14.55
N SER A 15 -4.03 -1.72 -13.68
CA SER A 15 -2.62 -2.13 -13.77
C SER A 15 -1.88 -1.87 -12.46
N GLY A 16 -1.19 -2.89 -11.96
CA GLY A 16 -0.27 -2.78 -10.81
C GLY A 16 1.06 -2.11 -11.17
N GLY A 17 1.28 -1.82 -12.46
CA GLY A 17 2.55 -1.34 -12.98
C GLY A 17 3.44 -2.48 -13.44
N PHE A 18 4.74 -2.27 -13.33
CA PHE A 18 5.74 -3.17 -13.87
C PHE A 18 5.88 -4.46 -13.04
N ASP A 19 6.24 -5.57 -13.70
CA ASP A 19 6.45 -6.86 -13.03
C ASP A 19 7.73 -6.81 -12.17
N ILE A 20 7.53 -6.81 -10.86
CA ILE A 20 8.61 -6.73 -9.85
C ILE A 20 9.54 -7.95 -9.93
N ASN A 21 9.10 -9.09 -10.48
CA ASN A 21 9.97 -10.26 -10.66
C ASN A 21 11.16 -9.98 -11.59
N VAL A 22 11.03 -9.02 -12.51
CA VAL A 22 12.14 -8.62 -13.38
C VAL A 22 13.24 -7.92 -12.57
N PHE A 23 12.91 -7.23 -11.47
CA PHE A 23 13.92 -6.63 -10.60
C PHE A 23 14.79 -7.71 -9.97
N GLN A 24 14.22 -8.85 -9.55
CA GLN A 24 15.02 -9.97 -9.03
C GLN A 24 15.99 -10.54 -10.07
N LYS A 25 15.62 -10.55 -11.35
CA LYS A 25 16.51 -10.99 -12.43
C LYS A 25 17.66 -9.99 -12.60
N ALA A 26 17.34 -8.70 -12.73
CA ALA A 26 18.33 -7.62 -12.81
C ALA A 26 19.27 -7.58 -11.59
N HIS A 27 18.76 -7.87 -10.39
CA HIS A 27 19.55 -7.94 -9.16
C HIS A 27 20.56 -9.08 -9.15
N LYS A 28 20.21 -10.23 -9.77
CA LYS A 28 21.07 -11.40 -9.87
C LYS A 28 22.15 -11.23 -10.93
N THR A 29 21.79 -10.67 -12.08
CA THR A 29 22.70 -10.54 -13.23
C THR A 29 23.49 -9.24 -13.23
N GLY A 30 23.01 -8.20 -12.54
CA GLY A 30 23.50 -6.82 -12.67
C GLY A 30 23.12 -6.18 -14.01
N ASP A 31 22.37 -6.89 -14.86
CA ASP A 31 22.05 -6.48 -16.22
C ASP A 31 20.70 -5.75 -16.28
N ILE A 32 20.77 -4.44 -16.49
CA ILE A 32 19.60 -3.56 -16.60
C ILE A 32 18.94 -3.61 -17.98
N SER A 33 19.55 -4.26 -18.99
CA SER A 33 18.93 -4.40 -20.32
C SER A 33 17.69 -5.29 -20.31
N GLN A 34 17.52 -6.08 -19.25
CA GLN A 34 16.33 -6.90 -19.02
C GLN A 34 15.13 -6.09 -18.52
N LEU A 35 15.34 -4.84 -18.10
CA LEU A 35 14.24 -3.92 -17.86
C LEU A 35 13.55 -3.66 -19.20
N PRO A 36 12.21 -3.59 -19.23
CA PRO A 36 11.49 -3.38 -20.45
C PRO A 36 11.93 -2.07 -21.07
N ASP A 37 12.28 -2.14 -22.35
CA ASP A 37 12.41 -0.96 -23.18
C ASP A 37 11.00 -0.42 -23.46
N VAL A 38 10.42 0.25 -22.47
CA VAL A 38 9.19 1.00 -22.69
C VAL A 38 9.61 2.27 -23.39
N SER A 39 9.39 2.30 -24.70
CA SER A 39 9.67 3.49 -25.51
C SER A 39 9.09 4.71 -24.82
N VAL A 40 9.96 5.69 -24.52
CA VAL A 40 9.57 6.99 -23.97
C VAL A 40 8.42 7.59 -24.79
N ALA A 41 8.36 7.32 -26.11
CA ALA A 41 7.28 7.73 -26.99
C ALA A 41 5.89 7.16 -26.61
N LEU A 42 5.82 5.88 -26.23
CA LEU A 42 4.55 5.23 -25.80
C LEU A 42 4.01 5.91 -24.53
N VAL A 43 4.93 6.33 -23.66
CA VAL A 43 4.57 6.95 -22.39
C VAL A 43 4.42 8.45 -22.51
N THR A 44 4.96 9.13 -23.52
CA THR A 44 4.81 10.59 -23.69
C THR A 44 3.53 10.97 -24.44
N ASN A 45 3.03 10.11 -25.33
CA ASN A 45 1.92 10.42 -26.24
C ASN A 45 0.90 9.27 -26.40
N THR A 46 0.08 9.00 -25.38
CA THR A 46 -0.99 8.00 -25.52
C THR A 46 -2.31 8.66 -25.90
N ILE A 47 -2.79 8.43 -27.12
CA ILE A 47 -4.03 9.01 -27.62
C ILE A 47 -5.24 8.15 -27.25
N GLU A 48 -5.56 8.04 -25.95
CA GLU A 48 -6.64 7.15 -25.46
C GLU A 48 -7.37 7.71 -24.24
N VAL A 49 -8.60 7.23 -24.00
CA VAL A 49 -9.34 7.41 -22.74
C VAL A 49 -9.05 6.21 -21.85
N VAL A 50 -8.62 6.42 -20.61
CA VAL A 50 -8.37 5.33 -19.67
C VAL A 50 -9.48 5.25 -18.61
N VAL A 51 -9.93 4.03 -18.32
CA VAL A 51 -10.82 3.77 -17.18
C VAL A 51 -10.15 2.84 -16.17
N VAL A 52 -9.89 3.40 -14.99
CA VAL A 52 -9.21 2.72 -13.89
C VAL A 52 -10.22 2.01 -13.00
N GLN A 53 -10.28 0.68 -13.10
CA GLN A 53 -10.98 -0.16 -12.13
C GLN A 53 -10.01 -0.74 -11.11
N GLY A 54 -10.39 -0.77 -9.83
CA GLY A 54 -9.63 -1.42 -8.75
C GLY A 54 -8.34 -0.70 -8.36
N LEU A 55 -7.33 -0.68 -9.22
CA LEU A 55 -6.04 -0.03 -8.96
C LEU A 55 -5.31 0.38 -10.25
N ALA A 56 -4.67 1.55 -10.21
CA ALA A 56 -3.60 1.99 -11.09
C ALA A 56 -2.39 2.36 -10.22
N LEU A 57 -1.40 1.46 -10.15
CA LEU A 57 -0.20 1.65 -9.34
C LEU A 57 1.02 1.67 -10.24
N GLY A 58 2.07 2.34 -9.77
CA GLY A 58 3.36 2.23 -10.42
C GLY A 58 3.31 2.76 -11.86
N GLY A 59 3.81 1.97 -12.81
CA GLY A 59 3.72 2.27 -14.23
C GLY A 59 2.27 2.36 -14.75
N GLY A 60 1.30 1.72 -14.07
CA GLY A 60 -0.12 1.80 -14.42
C GLY A 60 -0.68 3.20 -14.23
N LEU A 61 -0.36 3.88 -13.13
CA LEU A 61 -0.75 5.28 -12.95
C LEU A 61 0.01 6.21 -13.91
N GLU A 62 1.27 5.91 -14.21
CA GLU A 62 2.06 6.70 -15.17
C GLU A 62 1.48 6.64 -16.59
N LEU A 63 1.03 5.45 -17.01
CA LEU A 63 0.28 5.27 -18.24
C LEU A 63 -1.03 6.05 -18.19
N ALA A 64 -1.81 5.92 -17.11
CA ALA A 64 -3.09 6.60 -16.98
C ALA A 64 -2.99 8.13 -17.03
N MET A 65 -1.95 8.73 -16.43
CA MET A 65 -1.69 10.17 -16.53
C MET A 65 -1.21 10.61 -17.93
N GLY A 66 -0.77 9.68 -18.77
CA GLY A 66 -0.38 9.91 -20.16
C GLY A 66 -1.55 9.97 -21.13
N CYS A 67 -2.71 9.43 -20.73
CA CYS A 67 -3.94 9.38 -21.52
C CYS A 67 -4.63 10.76 -21.62
N HIS A 68 -5.55 10.89 -22.58
CA HIS A 68 -6.33 12.10 -22.82
C HIS A 68 -7.29 12.44 -21.68
N ALA A 69 -7.98 11.41 -21.22
CA ALA A 69 -8.89 11.48 -20.10
C ALA A 69 -8.64 10.26 -19.22
N CYS A 70 -8.65 10.48 -17.91
CA CYS A 70 -8.49 9.45 -16.91
C CYS A 70 -9.71 9.43 -16.01
N VAL A 71 -10.51 8.38 -16.11
CA VAL A 71 -11.70 8.15 -15.30
C VAL A 71 -11.43 6.96 -14.38
N ALA A 72 -12.00 6.95 -13.18
CA ALA A 72 -11.83 5.84 -12.26
C ALA A 72 -13.16 5.32 -11.71
N ALA A 73 -13.22 4.02 -11.41
CA ALA A 73 -14.30 3.45 -10.62
C ALA A 73 -14.21 3.92 -9.15
N PRO A 74 -15.34 3.96 -8.41
CA PRO A 74 -15.33 4.28 -6.99
C PRO A 74 -14.34 3.42 -6.21
N ARG A 75 -13.68 4.03 -5.23
CA ARG A 75 -12.64 3.43 -4.38
C ARG A 75 -11.44 2.83 -5.12
N ALA A 76 -11.20 3.18 -6.39
CA ALA A 76 -10.00 2.73 -7.10
C ALA A 76 -8.74 3.33 -6.45
N GLN A 77 -7.68 2.54 -6.37
CA GLN A 77 -6.40 2.96 -5.77
C GLN A 77 -5.46 3.54 -6.82
N LEU A 78 -4.95 4.75 -6.58
CA LEU A 78 -4.07 5.50 -7.47
C LEU A 78 -2.77 5.82 -6.74
N GLY A 79 -1.62 5.33 -7.22
CA GLY A 79 -0.35 5.61 -6.53
C GLY A 79 0.92 5.33 -7.31
N LEU A 80 2.03 5.92 -6.85
CA LEU A 80 3.38 5.69 -7.36
C LEU A 80 4.28 5.07 -6.27
N PRO A 81 4.04 3.80 -5.84
CA PRO A 81 4.75 3.18 -4.71
C PRO A 81 6.17 2.71 -5.07
N LYS A 82 6.89 3.43 -5.92
CA LYS A 82 8.21 3.00 -6.41
C LYS A 82 9.29 3.11 -5.34
N PHE A 83 9.15 4.04 -4.41
CA PHE A 83 10.19 4.30 -3.42
C PHE A 83 10.30 3.15 -2.41
N SER A 84 9.21 2.41 -2.16
CA SER A 84 9.24 1.19 -1.35
C SER A 84 9.99 0.03 -2.02
N LEU A 85 10.38 0.18 -3.30
CA LEU A 85 11.21 -0.76 -4.05
C LEU A 85 12.61 -0.21 -4.34
N GLY A 86 12.98 0.94 -3.77
CA GLY A 86 14.29 1.55 -3.97
C GLY A 86 14.51 2.20 -5.33
N VAL A 87 13.43 2.44 -6.08
CA VAL A 87 13.46 3.10 -7.39
C VAL A 87 12.54 4.32 -7.40
N MET A 88 12.57 5.09 -8.48
CA MET A 88 11.69 6.24 -8.68
C MET A 88 10.75 6.00 -9.88
N PRO A 89 9.65 6.78 -10.01
CA PRO A 89 8.82 6.73 -11.20
C PRO A 89 9.63 7.09 -12.46
N GLY A 90 9.75 6.15 -13.40
CA GLY A 90 10.58 6.30 -14.60
C GLY A 90 9.78 6.54 -15.88
N PHE A 91 8.46 6.36 -15.85
CA PHE A 91 7.57 6.44 -17.00
C PHE A 91 6.84 7.79 -17.02
N GLY A 92 7.60 8.86 -16.78
CA GLY A 92 7.09 10.24 -16.79
C GLY A 92 6.24 10.64 -15.58
N GLY A 93 6.07 9.78 -14.57
CA GLY A 93 5.35 10.12 -13.33
C GLY A 93 5.97 11.30 -12.59
N THR A 94 7.31 11.37 -12.54
CA THR A 94 8.06 12.51 -11.97
C THR A 94 7.75 13.83 -12.66
N GLN A 95 7.29 13.79 -13.92
CA GLN A 95 7.04 14.98 -14.72
C GLN A 95 5.56 15.34 -14.77
N ARG A 96 4.67 14.35 -14.87
CA ARG A 96 3.22 14.57 -14.97
C ARG A 96 2.59 14.91 -13.64
N LEU A 97 3.00 14.24 -12.56
CA LEU A 97 2.35 14.44 -11.28
C LEU A 97 2.48 15.90 -10.78
N PRO A 98 3.65 16.56 -10.84
CA PRO A 98 3.77 17.98 -10.50
C PRO A 98 2.90 18.90 -11.37
N ARG A 99 2.68 18.52 -12.63
CA ARG A 99 1.87 19.29 -13.59
C ARG A 99 0.37 19.11 -13.38
N LEU A 100 -0.04 17.97 -12.84
CA LEU A 100 -1.44 17.67 -12.52
C LEU A 100 -1.86 18.15 -11.13
N LEU A 101 -0.97 18.04 -10.13
CA LEU A 101 -1.32 18.28 -8.73
C LEU A 101 -0.65 19.52 -8.11
N GLY A 102 0.34 20.08 -8.80
CA GLY A 102 1.28 21.05 -8.25
C GLY A 102 2.48 20.39 -7.58
N LEU A 103 3.59 21.13 -7.53
CA LEU A 103 4.90 20.59 -7.19
C LEU A 103 4.99 19.99 -5.78
N SER A 104 4.59 20.74 -4.76
CA SER A 104 4.66 20.29 -3.36
C SER A 104 3.84 19.01 -3.12
N LYS A 105 2.57 18.99 -3.56
CA LYS A 105 1.69 17.82 -3.40
C LYS A 105 2.22 16.59 -4.15
N ALA A 106 2.77 16.79 -5.33
CA ALA A 106 3.35 15.69 -6.12
C ALA A 106 4.58 15.09 -5.45
N ILE A 107 5.48 15.93 -4.91
CA ILE A 107 6.64 15.48 -4.14
C ILE A 107 6.16 14.66 -2.94
N ASP A 108 5.25 15.21 -2.12
CA ASP A 108 4.73 14.51 -0.94
C ASP A 108 4.09 13.16 -1.30
N MET A 109 3.28 13.12 -2.36
CA MET A 109 2.64 11.88 -2.81
C MET A 109 3.67 10.82 -3.25
N MET A 110 4.75 11.20 -3.93
CA MET A 110 5.82 10.29 -4.32
C MET A 110 6.65 9.80 -3.12
N LEU A 111 7.04 10.72 -2.23
CA LEU A 111 7.84 10.40 -1.04
C LEU A 111 7.08 9.48 -0.08
N ILE A 112 5.79 9.74 0.15
CA ILE A 112 4.94 8.92 1.03
C ILE A 112 4.68 7.53 0.41
N SER A 113 4.63 7.43 -0.91
CA SER A 113 4.42 6.17 -1.65
C SER A 113 3.18 5.36 -1.23
N LYS A 114 2.16 6.05 -0.70
CA LYS A 114 0.85 5.43 -0.36
C LYS A 114 -0.18 5.72 -1.46
N PRO A 115 -0.97 4.71 -1.88
CA PRO A 115 -2.07 4.95 -2.81
C PRO A 115 -3.12 5.89 -2.22
N ARG A 116 -3.71 6.72 -3.09
CA ARG A 116 -4.90 7.52 -2.82
C ARG A 116 -6.13 6.86 -3.43
N LEU A 117 -7.30 7.08 -2.84
CA LEU A 117 -8.56 6.62 -3.43
C LEU A 117 -9.02 7.58 -4.54
N SER A 118 -9.79 7.08 -5.48
CA SER A 118 -10.37 7.83 -6.61
C SER A 118 -11.04 9.14 -6.18
N GLU A 119 -11.75 9.14 -5.05
CA GLU A 119 -12.47 10.28 -4.48
C GLU A 119 -11.53 11.40 -4.05
N GLU A 120 -10.34 11.05 -3.56
CA GLU A 120 -9.28 12.03 -3.30
C GLU A 120 -8.61 12.45 -4.61
N GLY A 121 -8.37 11.48 -5.51
CA GLY A 121 -7.79 11.71 -6.83
C GLY A 121 -8.54 12.73 -7.66
N GLU A 122 -9.88 12.64 -7.71
CA GLU A 122 -10.76 13.55 -8.46
C GLU A 122 -10.66 14.97 -7.88
N LYS A 123 -10.77 15.10 -6.56
CA LYS A 123 -10.65 16.40 -5.86
C LYS A 123 -9.31 17.09 -6.10
N LEU A 124 -8.24 16.31 -6.23
CA LEU A 124 -6.89 16.81 -6.49
C LEU A 124 -6.64 17.10 -7.98
N GLY A 125 -7.49 16.60 -8.87
CA GLY A 125 -7.31 16.67 -10.33
C GLY A 125 -6.30 15.65 -10.87
N LEU A 126 -6.10 14.53 -10.16
CA LEU A 126 -5.33 13.37 -10.66
C LEU A 126 -6.12 12.57 -11.70
N ILE A 127 -7.44 12.50 -11.51
CA ILE A 127 -8.41 11.92 -12.44
C ILE A 127 -9.47 12.96 -12.76
N ASP A 128 -10.16 12.75 -13.87
CA ASP A 128 -11.14 13.68 -14.42
C ASP A 128 -12.54 13.45 -13.88
N ALA A 129 -12.90 12.19 -13.61
CA ALA A 129 -14.21 11.84 -13.07
C ALA A 129 -14.20 10.46 -12.40
N ILE A 130 -15.19 10.24 -11.55
CA ILE A 130 -15.54 8.92 -11.02
C ILE A 130 -16.76 8.37 -11.76
N VAL A 131 -16.63 7.20 -12.37
CA VAL A 131 -17.69 6.54 -13.12
C VAL A 131 -17.86 5.10 -12.65
N PRO A 132 -19.08 4.67 -12.28
CA PRO A 132 -19.34 3.29 -11.91
C PRO A 132 -18.98 2.29 -13.03
N PRO A 133 -18.53 1.06 -12.70
CA PRO A 133 -18.15 0.06 -13.72
C PRO A 133 -19.24 -0.29 -14.75
N GLN A 134 -20.50 -0.03 -14.44
CA GLN A 134 -21.64 -0.28 -15.35
C GLN A 134 -21.78 0.81 -16.42
N GLU A 135 -21.12 1.94 -16.26
CA GLU A 135 -21.31 3.14 -17.08
C GLU A 135 -20.05 3.53 -17.85
N LEU A 136 -19.20 2.57 -18.23
CA LEU A 136 -17.92 2.82 -18.90
C LEU A 136 -18.04 3.68 -20.17
N LEU A 137 -19.18 3.62 -20.88
CA LEU A 137 -19.43 4.46 -22.06
C LEU A 137 -19.49 5.96 -21.72
N LYS A 138 -19.93 6.33 -20.51
CA LYS A 138 -19.90 7.73 -20.07
C LYS A 138 -18.48 8.31 -19.99
N ALA A 139 -17.46 7.45 -19.87
CA ALA A 139 -16.07 7.91 -19.89
C ALA A 139 -15.69 8.52 -21.25
N LEU A 140 -16.27 8.02 -22.36
CA LEU A 140 -16.06 8.59 -23.69
C LEU A 140 -16.74 9.95 -23.81
N ASP A 141 -17.99 10.08 -23.33
CA ASP A 141 -18.71 11.36 -23.33
C ASP A 141 -17.93 12.45 -22.56
N ILE A 142 -17.33 12.08 -21.42
CA ILE A 142 -16.49 12.97 -20.60
C ILE A 142 -15.23 13.40 -21.35
N ALA A 143 -14.64 12.49 -22.14
CA ALA A 143 -13.47 12.79 -22.95
C ALA A 143 -13.82 13.71 -24.14
N GLU A 144 -14.91 13.42 -24.86
CA GLU A 144 -15.37 14.23 -25.99
C GLU A 144 -15.75 15.66 -25.58
N ALA A 145 -16.28 15.85 -24.35
CA ALA A 145 -16.58 17.17 -23.81
C ALA A 145 -15.32 18.05 -23.63
N ARG A 146 -14.11 17.49 -23.57
CA ARG A 146 -12.84 18.24 -23.51
C ARG A 146 -12.38 18.69 -24.90
N LYS A 147 -13.00 19.75 -25.43
CA LYS A 147 -12.65 20.33 -26.74
C LYS A 147 -11.20 20.87 -26.87
N LEU A 148 -10.50 21.12 -25.75
CA LEU A 148 -9.11 21.61 -25.71
C LEU A 148 -8.29 20.74 -24.76
N TRP A 149 -7.89 19.56 -25.24
CA TRP A 149 -6.93 18.76 -24.49
C TRP A 149 -5.52 19.33 -24.62
N ALA A 150 -4.85 19.48 -23.48
CA ALA A 150 -3.43 19.76 -23.40
C ALA A 150 -2.70 18.55 -22.78
N HIS A 151 -1.69 18.05 -23.49
CA HIS A 151 -0.81 16.98 -23.01
C HIS A 151 -0.32 17.30 -21.59
N SER A 152 -0.46 16.33 -20.69
CA SER A 152 -0.08 16.49 -19.28
C SER A 152 1.39 16.93 -19.09
N LEU A 153 2.30 16.57 -20.01
CA LEU A 153 3.71 16.99 -20.02
C LEU A 153 3.94 18.46 -20.40
N HIS A 154 3.02 19.08 -21.14
CA HIS A 154 3.10 20.48 -21.57
C HIS A 154 2.41 21.44 -20.60
N ARG A 155 1.61 20.92 -19.67
CA ARG A 155 0.97 21.74 -18.63
C ARG A 155 2.01 22.38 -17.72
N THR A 156 1.79 23.65 -17.38
CA THR A 156 2.65 24.44 -16.49
C THR A 156 1.87 25.28 -15.49
N ASP A 157 0.54 25.31 -15.60
CA ASP A 157 -0.39 26.12 -14.81
C ASP A 157 -0.30 25.83 -13.30
N LYS A 158 0.11 24.62 -12.91
CA LYS A 158 0.26 24.21 -11.50
C LYS A 158 1.70 24.15 -10.98
N ILE A 159 2.70 24.42 -11.83
CA ILE A 159 4.11 24.40 -11.40
C ILE A 159 4.45 25.64 -10.55
N GLY A 160 3.77 26.77 -10.81
CA GLY A 160 4.10 28.06 -10.20
C GLY A 160 5.29 28.74 -10.89
N SER A 161 5.82 29.79 -10.27
CA SER A 161 7.01 30.49 -10.77
C SER A 161 8.28 29.64 -10.60
N LEU A 162 9.29 29.88 -11.43
CA LEU A 162 10.58 29.18 -11.31
C LEU A 162 11.26 29.42 -9.96
N LEU A 163 11.07 30.59 -9.35
CA LEU A 163 11.63 30.90 -8.03
C LEU A 163 10.95 30.07 -6.94
N GLU A 164 9.62 30.02 -6.92
CA GLU A 164 8.86 29.18 -5.98
C GLU A 164 9.23 27.71 -6.14
N ALA A 165 9.36 27.22 -7.38
CA ALA A 165 9.76 25.85 -7.65
C ALA A 165 11.14 25.52 -7.06
N ARG A 166 12.12 26.42 -7.15
CA ARG A 166 13.45 26.23 -6.53
C ARG A 166 13.35 26.10 -5.02
N GLU A 167 12.59 26.97 -4.36
CA GLU A 167 12.48 26.94 -2.90
C GLU A 167 11.75 25.68 -2.42
N ILE A 168 10.70 25.23 -3.12
CA ILE A 168 10.02 23.98 -2.82
C ILE A 168 10.98 22.78 -2.95
N ILE A 169 11.73 22.70 -4.05
CA ILE A 169 12.70 21.60 -4.28
C ILE A 169 13.82 21.64 -3.25
N LYS A 170 14.33 22.82 -2.90
CA LYS A 170 15.36 23.00 -1.87
C LYS A 170 14.88 22.54 -0.50
N ALA A 171 13.67 22.91 -0.10
CA ALA A 171 13.05 22.43 1.15
C ALA A 171 12.86 20.90 1.12
N ALA A 172 12.37 20.35 0.02
CA ALA A 172 12.23 18.91 -0.17
C ALA A 172 13.57 18.16 -0.08
N ARG A 173 14.65 18.71 -0.67
CA ARG A 173 16.00 18.14 -0.57
C ARG A 173 16.49 18.09 0.88
N GLN A 174 16.27 19.16 1.66
CA GLN A 174 16.62 19.17 3.09
C GLN A 174 15.82 18.13 3.88
N HIS A 175 14.51 18.03 3.64
CA HIS A 175 13.66 17.02 4.24
C HIS A 175 14.17 15.61 3.92
N VAL A 176 14.44 15.31 2.64
CA VAL A 176 14.94 14.01 2.21
C VAL A 176 16.29 13.68 2.83
N LYS A 177 17.24 14.62 2.90
CA LYS A 177 18.53 14.40 3.57
C LYS A 177 18.37 14.00 5.03
N ARG A 178 17.40 14.61 5.73
CA ARG A 178 17.15 14.34 7.15
C ARG A 178 16.41 13.01 7.36
N THR A 179 15.38 12.74 6.56
CA THR A 179 14.45 11.63 6.80
C THR A 179 14.87 10.35 6.09
N PHE A 180 15.55 10.46 4.94
CA PHE A 180 15.91 9.35 4.08
C PHE A 180 17.39 9.37 3.64
N PRO A 181 18.36 9.54 4.57
CA PRO A 181 19.77 9.76 4.23
C PRO A 181 20.39 8.62 3.41
N ASN A 182 19.93 7.39 3.60
CA ASN A 182 20.47 6.19 2.97
C ASN A 182 19.66 5.72 1.74
N LEU A 183 18.72 6.53 1.25
CA LEU A 183 17.82 6.15 0.15
C LEU A 183 18.05 7.04 -1.08
N PRO A 184 19.01 6.67 -1.97
CA PRO A 184 19.46 7.53 -3.07
C PRO A 184 18.35 7.88 -4.08
N GLN A 185 17.34 7.02 -4.23
CA GLN A 185 16.21 7.26 -5.13
C GLN A 185 15.41 8.52 -4.79
N HIS A 186 15.42 8.96 -3.53
CA HIS A 186 14.68 10.15 -3.11
C HIS A 186 15.30 11.44 -3.64
N GLN A 187 16.64 11.56 -3.55
CA GLN A 187 17.35 12.72 -4.11
C GLN A 187 17.32 12.69 -5.63
N ALA A 188 17.58 11.52 -6.23
CA ALA A 188 17.53 11.34 -7.68
C ALA A 188 16.18 11.75 -8.29
N CYS A 189 15.07 11.45 -7.60
CA CYS A 189 13.74 11.87 -8.01
C CYS A 189 13.61 13.41 -8.04
N LEU A 190 14.11 14.12 -7.03
CA LEU A 190 14.09 15.58 -6.98
C LEU A 190 14.96 16.19 -8.09
N ASP A 191 16.12 15.58 -8.40
CA ASP A 191 16.99 16.02 -9.49
C ASP A 191 16.34 15.88 -10.88
N VAL A 192 15.54 14.82 -11.06
CA VAL A 192 14.77 14.56 -12.27
C VAL A 192 13.57 15.51 -12.39
N ILE A 193 12.85 15.76 -11.29
CA ILE A 193 11.76 16.75 -11.25
C ILE A 193 12.31 18.14 -11.59
N GLU A 194 13.41 18.54 -10.97
CA GLU A 194 14.06 19.83 -11.22
C GLU A 194 14.44 19.97 -12.70
N GLU A 195 15.10 18.98 -13.29
CA GLU A 195 15.46 19.00 -14.71
C GLU A 195 14.24 19.28 -15.58
N GLY A 196 13.14 18.56 -15.36
CA GLY A 196 11.96 18.72 -16.19
C GLY A 196 11.16 19.99 -15.95
N ILE A 197 11.36 20.68 -14.83
CA ILE A 197 10.81 22.03 -14.60
C ILE A 197 11.64 23.07 -15.35
N PHE A 198 12.97 23.01 -15.27
CA PHE A 198 13.86 24.02 -15.85
C PHE A 198 14.11 23.86 -17.35
N ARG A 199 14.10 22.62 -17.86
CA ARG A 199 14.44 22.29 -19.25
C ARG A 199 13.29 21.65 -20.02
N GLY A 200 12.12 21.56 -19.41
CA GLY A 200 10.90 21.01 -19.99
C GLY A 200 10.70 19.52 -19.67
N GLY A 201 9.43 19.10 -19.60
CA GLY A 201 9.06 17.79 -19.07
C GLY A 201 9.77 16.62 -19.78
N TYR A 202 9.96 16.72 -21.09
CA TYR A 202 10.66 15.69 -21.86
C TYR A 202 12.12 15.49 -21.42
N ALA A 203 12.85 16.57 -21.14
CA ALA A 203 14.22 16.50 -20.63
C ALA A 203 14.28 15.78 -19.27
N GLY A 204 13.29 16.03 -18.41
CA GLY A 204 13.13 15.30 -17.15
C GLY A 204 12.88 13.81 -17.34
N VAL A 205 12.01 13.42 -18.29
CA VAL A 205 11.76 11.99 -18.59
C VAL A 205 13.04 11.29 -19.06
N LEU A 206 13.86 11.95 -19.88
CA LEU A 206 15.12 11.39 -20.37
C LEU A 206 16.20 11.24 -19.29
N LYS A 207 16.15 12.01 -18.21
CA LYS A 207 17.15 11.98 -17.12
C LYS A 207 16.91 10.84 -16.11
N VAL A 208 15.95 9.97 -16.33
CA VAL A 208 15.61 8.89 -15.39
C VAL A 208 16.78 7.91 -15.21
N PHE A 209 17.17 7.69 -13.96
CA PHE A 209 18.28 6.83 -13.56
C PHE A 209 17.86 5.36 -13.36
N ASN A 210 17.88 4.57 -14.44
CA ASN A 210 17.58 3.12 -14.37
C ASN A 210 18.60 2.33 -13.53
N GLU A 211 19.83 2.86 -13.37
CA GLU A 211 20.88 2.28 -12.53
C GLU A 211 20.49 2.13 -11.05
N LEU A 212 19.47 2.88 -10.59
CA LEU A 212 18.93 2.72 -9.23
C LEU A 212 18.43 1.29 -8.98
N VAL A 213 17.96 0.59 -10.01
CA VAL A 213 17.44 -0.78 -9.90
C VAL A 213 18.49 -1.73 -9.34
N VAL A 214 19.75 -1.61 -9.73
CA VAL A 214 20.82 -2.55 -9.34
C VAL A 214 21.57 -2.17 -8.06
N LYS A 215 21.24 -1.03 -7.44
CA LYS A 215 21.83 -0.61 -6.16
C LYS A 215 21.38 -1.50 -5.01
N ASP A 216 22.22 -1.60 -3.98
CA ASP A 216 21.94 -2.43 -2.80
C ASP A 216 20.71 -1.98 -2.03
N THR A 217 20.37 -0.69 -2.07
CA THR A 217 19.13 -0.15 -1.48
C THR A 217 17.89 -0.70 -2.18
N SER A 218 17.90 -0.81 -3.51
CA SER A 218 16.83 -1.46 -4.29
C SER A 218 16.77 -2.95 -4.02
N LYS A 219 17.92 -3.65 -4.01
CA LYS A 219 17.98 -5.08 -3.64
C LYS A 219 17.36 -5.37 -2.28
N GLY A 220 17.74 -4.59 -1.25
CA GLY A 220 17.22 -4.74 0.10
C GLY A 220 15.72 -4.46 0.20
N LEU A 221 15.23 -3.39 -0.42
CA LEU A 221 13.81 -3.04 -0.39
C LEU A 221 12.93 -4.02 -1.16
N VAL A 222 13.38 -4.51 -2.31
CA VAL A 222 12.69 -5.57 -3.05
C VAL A 222 12.69 -6.89 -2.27
N HIS A 223 13.79 -7.22 -1.58
CA HIS A 223 13.82 -8.38 -0.69
C HIS A 223 12.76 -8.26 0.43
N ILE A 224 12.66 -7.10 1.09
CA ILE A 224 11.64 -6.83 2.11
C ILE A 224 10.23 -6.99 1.53
N PHE A 225 9.97 -6.46 0.34
CA PHE A 225 8.68 -6.60 -0.34
C PHE A 225 8.29 -8.08 -0.53
N PHE A 226 9.19 -8.90 -1.08
CA PHE A 226 8.89 -10.32 -1.26
C PHE A 226 8.79 -11.09 0.05
N ALA A 227 9.58 -10.74 1.06
CA ALA A 227 9.46 -11.29 2.40
C ALA A 227 8.06 -11.01 2.98
N GLN A 228 7.56 -9.78 2.85
CA GLN A 228 6.20 -9.42 3.27
C GLN A 228 5.12 -10.21 2.53
N CYS A 229 5.25 -10.40 1.21
CA CYS A 229 4.34 -11.25 0.46
C CYS A 229 4.36 -12.71 0.95
N ALA A 230 5.55 -13.22 1.31
CA ALA A 230 5.74 -14.58 1.78
C ALA A 230 5.10 -14.84 3.16
N ILE A 231 4.96 -13.82 4.02
CA ILE A 231 4.34 -13.97 5.36
C ILE A 231 2.91 -14.55 5.27
N SER A 232 2.17 -14.23 4.21
CA SER A 232 0.81 -14.75 4.00
C SER A 232 0.75 -16.24 3.63
N LYS A 233 1.88 -16.83 3.22
CA LYS A 233 1.98 -18.23 2.79
C LYS A 233 2.60 -19.04 3.91
N VAL A 234 1.76 -19.75 4.64
CA VAL A 234 2.20 -20.60 5.74
C VAL A 234 2.27 -22.05 5.22
N PRO A 235 3.48 -22.65 5.16
CA PRO A 235 3.63 -24.03 4.74
C PRO A 235 2.73 -24.96 5.56
N LYS A 236 2.09 -25.92 4.87
CA LYS A 236 1.15 -26.91 5.46
C LYS A 236 -0.19 -26.35 5.96
N VAL A 237 -0.42 -25.04 5.87
CA VAL A 237 -1.66 -24.38 6.32
C VAL A 237 -2.37 -23.77 5.11
N THR A 238 -1.70 -22.92 4.33
CA THR A 238 -2.34 -22.25 3.19
C THR A 238 -2.67 -23.23 2.05
N ASP A 239 -1.92 -24.33 1.94
CA ASP A 239 -2.01 -25.27 0.81
C ASP A 239 -3.15 -26.30 0.95
N VAL A 240 -3.78 -26.41 2.12
CA VAL A 240 -4.77 -27.46 2.42
C VAL A 240 -6.23 -27.02 2.23
N GLY A 241 -6.49 -25.92 1.53
CA GLY A 241 -7.85 -25.48 1.17
C GLY A 241 -8.71 -25.08 2.37
N LEU A 242 -8.12 -24.40 3.35
CA LEU A 242 -8.79 -24.02 4.59
C LEU A 242 -10.01 -23.13 4.35
N LYS A 243 -11.11 -23.45 5.03
CA LYS A 243 -12.28 -22.58 5.14
C LYS A 243 -12.07 -21.61 6.30
N LEU A 244 -11.74 -20.36 5.99
CA LEU A 244 -11.55 -19.31 6.98
C LEU A 244 -12.83 -19.07 7.81
N ARG A 245 -12.68 -18.99 9.13
CA ARG A 245 -13.75 -18.54 10.03
C ARG A 245 -13.86 -17.03 9.93
N ARG A 246 -15.09 -16.51 9.93
CA ARG A 246 -15.34 -15.07 9.90
C ARG A 246 -15.34 -14.53 11.33
N VAL A 247 -14.34 -13.72 11.67
CA VAL A 247 -14.26 -13.01 12.95
C VAL A 247 -14.93 -11.64 12.79
N LYS A 248 -16.00 -11.38 13.55
CA LYS A 248 -16.74 -10.10 13.56
C LYS A 248 -16.61 -9.38 14.90
N LYS A 249 -16.62 -10.12 16.01
CA LYS A 249 -16.48 -9.56 17.36
C LYS A 249 -15.26 -10.14 18.06
N VAL A 250 -14.42 -9.24 18.60
CA VAL A 250 -13.21 -9.58 19.34
C VAL A 250 -13.25 -8.89 20.69
N ASP A 251 -13.08 -9.65 21.76
CA ASP A 251 -12.99 -9.12 23.12
C ASP A 251 -11.54 -9.27 23.64
N VAL A 252 -11.08 -8.31 24.45
CA VAL A 252 -9.71 -8.26 24.96
C VAL A 252 -9.73 -8.28 26.49
N ILE A 253 -8.92 -9.15 27.10
CA ILE A 253 -8.79 -9.28 28.55
C ILE A 253 -7.44 -8.70 28.96
N GLY A 254 -7.45 -7.74 29.89
CA GLY A 254 -6.23 -7.05 30.32
C GLY A 254 -5.88 -5.91 29.38
N VAL A 255 -6.34 -4.71 29.74
CA VAL A 255 -6.19 -3.50 28.90
C VAL A 255 -4.87 -2.76 29.13
N GLY A 256 -4.02 -3.25 30.05
CA GLY A 256 -2.64 -2.82 30.27
C GLY A 256 -2.33 -1.33 30.06
N LEU A 257 -1.18 -1.05 29.47
CA LEU A 257 -0.77 0.31 29.04
C LEU A 257 -1.30 0.64 27.63
N MET A 258 -2.55 0.31 27.31
CA MET A 258 -3.15 0.75 26.05
C MET A 258 -3.30 2.29 26.07
N GLY A 259 -2.90 2.95 24.98
CA GLY A 259 -3.01 4.40 24.87
C GLY A 259 -4.46 4.88 24.88
N GLU A 260 -4.73 6.09 25.39
CA GLU A 260 -6.07 6.67 25.55
C GLU A 260 -6.96 6.56 24.31
N LYS A 261 -6.38 6.73 23.12
CA LYS A 261 -7.11 6.61 21.83
C LYS A 261 -7.59 5.20 21.52
N ALA A 262 -6.91 4.16 22.01
CA ALA A 262 -7.34 2.79 21.84
C ALA A 262 -8.45 2.43 22.85
N LEU A 263 -8.38 3.00 24.06
CA LEU A 263 -9.43 2.84 25.08
C LEU A 263 -10.76 3.46 24.63
N SER A 264 -10.75 4.57 23.89
CA SER A 264 -11.99 5.18 23.39
C SER A 264 -12.70 4.38 22.27
N LEU A 265 -12.06 3.31 21.77
CA LEU A 265 -12.61 2.45 20.73
C LEU A 265 -13.19 1.13 21.29
N VAL A 266 -13.11 0.92 22.61
CA VAL A 266 -13.56 -0.31 23.27
C VAL A 266 -14.56 -0.01 24.38
N ASN A 267 -15.52 -0.91 24.57
CA ASN A 267 -16.45 -0.84 25.70
C ASN A 267 -15.87 -1.66 26.86
N GLY A 268 -15.60 -1.01 27.99
CA GLY A 268 -15.06 -1.66 29.18
C GLY A 268 -16.13 -2.45 29.94
N VAL A 269 -15.79 -3.66 30.37
CA VAL A 269 -16.64 -4.52 31.21
C VAL A 269 -15.81 -5.08 32.36
N LEU A 270 -16.47 -5.39 33.48
CA LEU A 270 -15.80 -5.90 34.70
C LEU A 270 -15.98 -7.41 34.89
N ASP A 271 -16.77 -8.07 34.04
CA ASP A 271 -17.04 -9.49 34.08
C ASP A 271 -17.14 -10.09 32.67
N TYR A 272 -17.11 -11.42 32.60
CA TYR A 272 -17.11 -12.16 31.33
C TYR A 272 -18.50 -12.39 30.74
N SER A 273 -19.59 -11.88 31.33
CA SER A 273 -20.96 -12.17 30.87
C SER A 273 -21.23 -11.77 29.42
N GLN A 274 -20.48 -10.79 28.90
CA GLN A 274 -20.61 -10.28 27.54
C GLN A 274 -19.84 -11.09 26.47
N PHE A 275 -19.08 -12.11 26.89
CA PHE A 275 -18.24 -12.94 26.02
C PHE A 275 -19.03 -14.09 25.36
N LYS A 276 -20.35 -14.17 25.60
CA LYS A 276 -21.22 -15.24 25.09
C LYS A 276 -21.43 -15.26 23.57
N ASP A 277 -21.11 -14.16 22.89
CA ASP A 277 -21.29 -14.01 21.44
C ASP A 277 -20.04 -13.39 20.82
N VAL A 278 -18.88 -13.93 21.16
CA VAL A 278 -17.57 -13.47 20.68
C VAL A 278 -16.95 -14.52 19.75
N ASP A 279 -16.29 -14.06 18.68
CA ASP A 279 -15.61 -14.95 17.74
C ASP A 279 -14.15 -15.20 18.12
N MET A 280 -13.54 -14.27 18.87
CA MET A 280 -12.16 -14.35 19.33
C MET A 280 -11.96 -13.57 20.63
N VAL A 281 -11.21 -14.16 21.57
CA VAL A 281 -10.75 -13.49 22.79
C VAL A 281 -9.23 -13.32 22.74
N ILE A 282 -8.72 -12.14 23.07
CA ILE A 282 -7.28 -11.88 23.21
C ILE A 282 -6.95 -11.58 24.67
N GLU A 283 -6.21 -12.49 25.30
CA GLU A 283 -5.74 -12.35 26.67
C GLU A 283 -4.38 -11.62 26.68
N ALA A 284 -4.29 -10.51 27.42
CA ALA A 284 -3.12 -9.66 27.58
C ALA A 284 -2.90 -9.22 29.04
N VAL A 285 -3.15 -10.11 30.00
CA VAL A 285 -2.82 -9.94 31.42
C VAL A 285 -1.36 -10.28 31.71
N ILE A 286 -0.93 -9.99 32.95
CA ILE A 286 0.43 -10.24 33.44
C ILE A 286 0.89 -11.70 33.19
N GLU A 287 2.20 -11.87 33.04
CA GLU A 287 2.83 -13.17 32.78
C GLU A 287 2.80 -14.08 34.02
N ASN A 288 1.67 -14.74 34.23
CA ASN A 288 1.48 -15.72 35.29
C ASN A 288 0.69 -16.93 34.78
N ILE A 289 1.30 -18.12 34.82
CA ILE A 289 0.74 -19.36 34.26
C ILE A 289 -0.59 -19.71 34.93
N LEU A 290 -0.66 -19.68 36.26
CA LEU A 290 -1.86 -20.07 37.01
C LEU A 290 -3.04 -19.13 36.71
N LEU A 291 -2.77 -17.83 36.63
CA LEU A 291 -3.77 -16.82 36.27
C LEU A 291 -4.28 -17.05 34.85
N LYS A 292 -3.39 -17.21 33.87
CA LYS A 292 -3.80 -17.42 32.47
C LYS A 292 -4.58 -18.72 32.31
N GLN A 293 -4.14 -19.82 32.93
CA GLN A 293 -4.89 -21.07 32.94
C GLN A 293 -6.30 -20.92 33.53
N LYS A 294 -6.42 -20.15 34.62
CA LYS A 294 -7.72 -19.85 35.24
C LYS A 294 -8.61 -19.05 34.27
N ILE A 295 -8.09 -17.98 33.68
CA ILE A 295 -8.81 -17.15 32.69
C ILE A 295 -9.28 -18.02 31.51
N PHE A 296 -8.39 -18.83 30.92
CA PHE A 296 -8.73 -19.70 29.80
C PHE A 296 -9.83 -20.72 30.16
N SER A 297 -9.79 -21.28 31.37
CA SER A 297 -10.83 -22.19 31.87
C SER A 297 -12.17 -21.48 32.07
N GLU A 298 -12.16 -20.24 32.57
CA GLU A 298 -13.38 -19.45 32.79
C GLU A 298 -14.02 -19.04 31.46
N ILE A 299 -13.23 -18.56 30.50
CA ILE A 299 -13.74 -18.15 29.18
C ILE A 299 -14.19 -19.34 28.33
N GLU A 300 -13.56 -20.52 28.42
CA GLU A 300 -14.03 -21.73 27.70
C GLU A 300 -15.47 -22.09 28.09
N ASN A 301 -15.84 -21.91 29.36
CA ASN A 301 -17.19 -22.22 29.83
C ASN A 301 -18.24 -21.20 29.40
N ILE A 302 -17.84 -20.00 28.99
CA ILE A 302 -18.73 -18.88 28.68
C ILE A 302 -18.82 -18.61 27.17
N CYS A 303 -17.69 -18.75 26.47
CA CYS A 303 -17.59 -18.44 25.06
C CYS A 303 -18.27 -19.53 24.20
N PRO A 304 -18.74 -19.18 22.99
CA PRO A 304 -19.21 -20.16 22.04
C PRO A 304 -18.15 -21.22 21.69
N PRO A 305 -18.55 -22.45 21.33
CA PRO A 305 -17.62 -23.51 20.92
C PRO A 305 -16.76 -23.19 19.70
N HIS A 306 -17.06 -22.12 18.95
CA HIS A 306 -16.28 -21.69 17.78
C HIS A 306 -15.25 -20.60 18.09
N CYS A 307 -15.24 -20.08 19.31
CA CYS A 307 -14.44 -18.94 19.73
C CYS A 307 -12.94 -19.27 19.76
N ILE A 308 -12.13 -18.46 19.07
CA ILE A 308 -10.68 -18.55 19.11
C ILE A 308 -10.16 -17.95 20.43
N LEU A 309 -9.31 -18.69 21.14
CA LEU A 309 -8.72 -18.27 22.42
C LEU A 309 -7.26 -17.88 22.21
N ALA A 310 -7.00 -16.58 22.08
CA ALA A 310 -5.68 -16.05 21.84
C ALA A 310 -5.04 -15.48 23.10
N THR A 311 -3.70 -15.59 23.20
CA THR A 311 -2.92 -14.91 24.24
C THR A 311 -1.78 -14.10 23.65
N ASN A 312 -1.54 -12.93 24.24
CA ASN A 312 -0.44 -12.02 23.92
C ASN A 312 0.86 -12.37 24.69
N THR A 313 0.96 -13.58 25.27
CA THR A 313 2.14 -13.96 26.05
C THR A 313 3.44 -13.91 25.24
N SER A 314 4.49 -13.44 25.89
CA SER A 314 5.84 -13.39 25.33
C SER A 314 6.72 -14.55 25.75
N THR A 315 6.50 -15.11 26.95
CA THR A 315 7.44 -16.03 27.60
C THR A 315 6.84 -17.36 28.01
N ILE A 316 5.52 -17.49 28.05
CA ILE A 316 4.85 -18.71 28.52
C ILE A 316 4.52 -19.62 27.33
N ASP A 317 4.80 -20.91 27.49
CA ASP A 317 4.40 -21.95 26.54
C ASP A 317 2.86 -22.04 26.45
N LEU A 318 2.34 -21.90 25.23
CA LEU A 318 0.92 -22.00 24.92
C LEU A 318 0.32 -23.36 25.30
N ASN A 319 1.09 -24.45 25.22
CA ASN A 319 0.62 -25.77 25.64
C ASN A 319 0.32 -25.80 27.14
N LEU A 320 1.10 -25.08 27.96
CA LEU A 320 0.85 -24.96 29.40
C LEU A 320 -0.39 -24.11 29.68
N ILE A 321 -0.63 -23.06 28.90
CA ILE A 321 -1.83 -22.21 29.03
C ILE A 321 -3.09 -23.03 28.69
N GLY A 322 -3.05 -23.78 27.58
CA GLY A 322 -4.15 -24.63 27.12
C GLY A 322 -4.36 -25.92 27.91
N ALA A 323 -3.44 -26.30 28.81
CA ALA A 323 -3.45 -27.61 29.47
C ALA A 323 -4.73 -27.93 30.27
N LYS A 324 -5.44 -26.91 30.76
CA LYS A 324 -6.65 -27.06 31.60
C LYS A 324 -7.98 -26.95 30.85
N ILE A 325 -7.95 -26.74 29.54
CA ILE A 325 -9.14 -26.61 28.71
C ILE A 325 -9.26 -27.77 27.73
N LYS A 326 -10.49 -28.03 27.27
CA LYS A 326 -10.79 -29.09 26.29
C LYS A 326 -10.53 -28.62 24.86
N SER A 327 -10.77 -27.34 24.60
CA SER A 327 -10.70 -26.66 23.29
C SER A 327 -9.28 -26.23 22.92
N GLN A 328 -8.29 -27.12 23.12
CA GLN A 328 -6.88 -26.81 22.89
C GLN A 328 -6.56 -26.51 21.42
N ASP A 329 -7.38 -27.02 20.50
CA ASP A 329 -7.33 -26.75 19.08
C ASP A 329 -7.69 -25.30 18.72
N GLN A 330 -8.35 -24.58 19.63
CA GLN A 330 -8.74 -23.18 19.47
C GLN A 330 -7.76 -22.20 20.12
N VAL A 331 -6.69 -22.70 20.74
CA VAL A 331 -5.66 -21.88 21.38
C VAL A 331 -4.63 -21.40 20.36
N ILE A 332 -4.31 -20.11 20.40
CA ILE A 332 -3.27 -19.51 19.55
C ILE A 332 -2.51 -18.41 20.31
N GLY A 333 -1.24 -18.21 19.96
CA GLY A 333 -0.51 -17.01 20.35
C GLY A 333 -0.75 -15.89 19.34
N ALA A 334 -1.20 -14.74 19.82
CA ALA A 334 -1.34 -13.51 19.03
C ALA A 334 -0.51 -12.41 19.71
N ARG A 335 0.79 -12.39 19.42
CA ARG A 335 1.74 -11.52 20.10
C ARG A 335 1.89 -10.18 19.38
N PHE A 336 1.42 -9.14 20.05
CA PHE A 336 1.50 -7.74 19.65
C PHE A 336 2.80 -7.10 20.17
N PHE A 337 3.38 -6.21 19.37
CA PHE A 337 4.59 -5.48 19.72
C PHE A 337 4.26 -4.07 20.19
N SER A 338 4.88 -3.62 21.28
CA SER A 338 4.60 -2.29 21.83
C SER A 338 5.28 -1.17 21.02
N PRO A 339 4.60 -0.03 20.76
CA PRO A 339 3.18 0.24 21.03
C PRO A 339 2.25 -0.47 20.02
N ALA A 340 1.32 -1.29 20.52
CA ALA A 340 0.51 -2.20 19.69
C ALA A 340 -0.37 -1.51 18.63
N HIS A 341 -0.77 -0.26 18.87
CA HIS A 341 -1.58 0.54 17.94
C HIS A 341 -0.76 1.17 16.80
N MET A 342 0.57 1.17 16.91
CA MET A 342 1.49 1.73 15.92
C MET A 342 2.27 0.65 15.17
N MET A 343 2.59 -0.45 15.84
CA MET A 343 3.41 -1.51 15.28
C MET A 343 2.57 -2.44 14.39
N PRO A 344 2.92 -2.60 13.10
CA PRO A 344 2.16 -3.46 12.18
C PRO A 344 2.49 -4.95 12.34
N LEU A 345 3.50 -5.30 13.16
CA LEU A 345 3.93 -6.68 13.36
C LEU A 345 3.02 -7.38 14.37
N LEU A 346 2.45 -8.51 13.93
CA LEU A 346 1.73 -9.47 14.77
C LEU A 346 2.40 -10.83 14.58
N GLU A 347 2.93 -11.39 15.66
CA GLU A 347 3.51 -12.72 15.64
C GLU A 347 2.44 -13.74 16.01
N ILE A 348 2.19 -14.69 15.10
CA ILE A 348 1.23 -15.78 15.29
C ILE A 348 1.99 -17.04 15.71
N VAL A 349 1.77 -17.47 16.95
CA VAL A 349 2.41 -18.67 17.52
C VAL A 349 1.39 -19.79 17.56
N ARG A 350 1.72 -20.92 16.96
CA ARG A 350 0.85 -22.10 16.87
C ARG A 350 1.24 -23.14 17.92
N THR A 351 0.25 -23.83 18.47
CA THR A 351 0.48 -25.05 19.26
C THR A 351 0.48 -26.27 18.33
N GLU A 352 0.79 -27.45 18.87
CA GLU A 352 0.67 -28.71 18.12
C GLU A 352 -0.77 -29.04 17.74
N LYS A 353 -1.74 -28.52 18.50
CA LYS A 353 -3.17 -28.81 18.32
C LYS A 353 -3.93 -27.73 17.55
N THR A 354 -3.33 -26.54 17.37
CA THR A 354 -3.98 -25.41 16.69
C THR A 354 -4.33 -25.78 15.24
N MET A 355 -5.62 -25.72 14.92
CA MET A 355 -6.18 -26.10 13.60
C MET A 355 -6.46 -24.92 12.68
#